data_AF-A0A085W936-F1
#
_entry.id   AF-A0A085W936-F1
#
_cell.length_a   1.000
_cell.length_b   1.000
_cell.length_c   1.000
_cell.angle_alpha   90.00
_cell.angle_beta   90.00
_cell.angle_gamma   90.00
#
_symmetry.space_group_name_H-M   'P 1'
#
loop_
_entity.id
_entity.type
_entity.pdbx_description
1 polymer ?
#
loop_
_entity_poly.entity_id
_entity_poly.type
_entity_poly.pdbx_seq_one_letter_code
_entity_poly.pdbx_strand_id
1 'polypeptide(L)'
;MPNIVKNLGTLAVLVVLAGVIYVGAKLVPLYVDNMDVKEAVEVAHNLSGRNTNDSILRAEIRDRTSRMGTHVETDSWGSERVVPGLGLTDDQITIERSRITDNVKIEVVYERAVELSLFNRVHVVELRAIKEGIPPQ
;
A
#
# COMPACT_ATOMS: atom_id res chain seq x y z
N MET A 1 -28.59 -41.81 13.49
CA MET A 1 -27.87 -40.54 13.77
C MET A 1 -26.65 -40.29 12.83
N PRO A 2 -26.75 -40.37 11.49
CA PRO A 2 -25.63 -40.00 10.60
C PRO A 2 -25.67 -38.55 10.06
N ASN A 3 -26.82 -37.87 10.13
CA ASN A 3 -26.97 -36.55 9.50
C ASN A 3 -26.38 -35.39 10.33
N ILE A 4 -26.33 -35.53 11.67
CA ILE A 4 -25.83 -34.47 12.56
C ILE A 4 -24.32 -34.27 12.38
N VAL A 5 -23.54 -35.35 12.24
CA VAL A 5 -22.09 -35.28 12.06
C VAL A 5 -21.71 -34.74 10.68
N LYS A 6 -22.46 -35.11 9.63
CA LYS A 6 -22.31 -34.52 8.28
C LYS A 6 -22.60 -33.02 8.31
N ASN A 7 -23.66 -32.60 8.99
CA ASN A 7 -24.02 -31.20 9.11
C ASN A 7 -22.97 -30.39 9.90
N LEU A 8 -22.36 -30.97 10.95
CA LEU A 8 -21.32 -30.30 11.73
C LEU A 8 -20.02 -30.13 10.93
N GLY A 9 -19.60 -31.16 10.19
CA GLY A 9 -18.42 -31.09 9.32
C GLY A 9 -18.60 -30.09 8.18
N THR A 10 -19.76 -30.10 7.52
CA THR A 10 -20.10 -29.11 6.49
C THR A 10 -20.14 -27.69 7.08
N LEU A 11 -20.71 -27.51 8.27
CA LEU A 11 -20.74 -26.22 8.95
C LEU A 11 -19.33 -25.72 9.27
N ALA A 12 -18.45 -26.58 9.78
CA ALA A 12 -17.06 -26.22 10.07
C ALA A 12 -16.31 -25.75 8.81
N VAL A 13 -16.48 -26.45 7.69
CA VAL A 13 -15.88 -26.06 6.40
C VAL A 13 -16.43 -24.70 5.94
N LEU A 14 -17.74 -24.48 6.03
CA LEU A 14 -18.34 -23.20 5.64
C LEU A 14 -17.83 -22.03 6.50
N VAL A 15 -17.66 -22.24 7.80
CA VAL A 15 -17.10 -21.24 8.72
C VAL A 15 -15.66 -20.89 8.34
N VAL A 16 -14.82 -21.91 8.07
CA VAL A 16 -13.44 -21.69 7.62
C VAL A 16 -13.42 -20.93 6.29
N LEU A 17 -14.24 -21.35 5.33
CA LEU A 17 -14.31 -20.72 4.01
C LEU A 17 -14.76 -19.25 4.11
N ALA A 18 -15.77 -18.97 4.93
CA ALA A 18 -16.24 -17.62 5.19
C ALA A 18 -15.14 -16.77 5.85
N GLY A 19 -14.38 -17.33 6.79
CA GLY A 19 -13.23 -16.67 7.41
C GLY A 19 -12.15 -16.31 6.41
N VAL A 20 -11.80 -17.23 5.49
CA VAL A 20 -10.81 -16.98 4.43
C VAL A 20 -11.27 -15.87 3.48
N ILE A 21 -12.54 -15.92 3.04
CA ILE A 21 -13.11 -14.89 2.17
C ILE A 21 -13.10 -13.52 2.86
N TYR A 22 -13.47 -13.47 4.14
CA TYR A 22 -13.48 -12.25 4.94
C TYR A 22 -12.08 -11.63 5.05
N VAL A 23 -11.07 -12.44 5.40
CA VAL A 23 -9.68 -11.97 5.49
C VAL A 23 -9.16 -11.53 4.12
N GLY A 24 -9.44 -12.30 3.07
CA GLY A 24 -9.08 -11.96 1.69
C GLY A 24 -9.66 -10.62 1.26
N ALA A 25 -10.95 -10.37 1.52
CA ALA A 25 -11.61 -9.11 1.18
C ALA A 25 -10.98 -7.88 1.87
N LYS A 26 -10.33 -8.06 3.02
CA LYS A 26 -9.65 -6.99 3.76
C LYS A 26 -8.18 -6.81 3.36
N LEU A 27 -7.47 -7.89 3.06
CA LEU A 27 -6.04 -7.84 2.74
C LEU A 27 -5.74 -7.61 1.25
N VAL A 28 -6.62 -8.05 0.34
CA VAL A 28 -6.43 -7.87 -1.12
C VAL A 28 -6.27 -6.38 -1.49
N PRO A 29 -7.09 -5.43 -0.99
CA PRO A 29 -6.91 -4.01 -1.29
C PRO A 29 -5.52 -3.48 -0.93
N LEU A 30 -4.93 -3.91 0.19
CA LEU A 30 -3.57 -3.51 0.58
C LEU A 30 -2.52 -3.99 -0.40
N TYR A 31 -2.70 -5.22 -0.91
CA TYR A 31 -1.76 -5.79 -1.86
C TYR A 31 -1.85 -5.08 -3.21
N VAL A 32 -3.07 -4.76 -3.67
CA VAL A 32 -3.31 -3.98 -4.89
C VAL A 32 -2.72 -2.58 -4.74
N ASP A 33 -3.01 -1.88 -3.65
CA ASP A 33 -2.44 -0.56 -3.34
C ASP A 33 -0.90 -0.61 -3.39
N ASN A 34 -0.27 -1.65 -2.83
CA ASN A 34 1.19 -1.78 -2.86
C ASN A 34 1.77 -2.12 -4.24
N MET A 35 1.02 -2.85 -5.09
CA MET A 35 1.42 -3.04 -6.49
C MET A 35 1.44 -1.71 -7.22
N ASP A 36 0.44 -0.87 -6.99
CA ASP A 36 0.35 0.43 -7.63
C ASP A 36 1.45 1.41 -7.14
N VAL A 37 1.81 1.36 -5.84
CA VAL A 37 2.97 2.12 -5.33
C VAL A 37 4.26 1.64 -5.98
N LYS A 38 4.45 0.34 -6.17
CA LYS A 38 5.62 -0.19 -6.88
C LYS A 38 5.70 0.31 -8.31
N GLU A 39 4.57 0.36 -9.01
CA GLU A 39 4.50 0.95 -10.35
C GLU A 39 4.84 2.43 -10.33
N ALA A 40 4.30 3.21 -9.39
CA ALA A 40 4.61 4.64 -9.26
C ALA A 40 6.12 4.87 -8.98
N VAL A 41 6.73 4.05 -8.13
CA VAL A 41 8.18 4.07 -7.85
C VAL A 41 8.99 3.71 -9.09
N GLU A 42 8.55 2.72 -9.86
CA GLU A 42 9.21 2.35 -11.13
C GLU A 42 9.13 3.46 -12.17
N VAL A 43 7.98 4.14 -12.31
CA VAL A 43 7.85 5.29 -13.20
C VAL A 43 8.74 6.44 -12.75
N ALA A 44 8.78 6.75 -11.45
CA ALA A 44 9.67 7.77 -10.92
C ALA A 44 11.14 7.42 -11.14
N HIS A 45 11.51 6.14 -11.02
CA HIS A 45 12.86 5.66 -11.31
C HIS A 45 13.20 5.87 -12.80
N ASN A 46 12.29 5.52 -13.70
CA ASN A 46 12.47 5.76 -15.13
C ASN A 46 12.59 7.26 -15.47
N LEU A 47 11.81 8.12 -14.81
CA LEU A 47 11.89 9.57 -14.97
C LEU A 47 13.21 10.14 -14.43
N SER A 48 13.79 9.52 -13.41
CA SER A 48 15.00 10.02 -12.73
C SER A 48 16.25 10.07 -13.61
N GLY A 49 16.27 9.35 -14.74
CA GLY A 49 17.35 9.40 -15.74
C GLY A 49 17.33 10.69 -16.58
N ARG A 50 16.16 11.30 -16.75
CA ARG A 50 15.98 12.57 -17.48
C ARG A 50 15.77 13.76 -16.57
N ASN A 51 15.40 13.52 -15.32
CA ASN A 51 15.09 14.55 -14.34
C ASN A 51 15.82 14.30 -13.02
N THR A 52 16.77 15.18 -12.71
CA THR A 52 17.55 15.14 -11.47
C THR A 52 16.86 15.82 -10.30
N ASN A 53 15.69 16.45 -10.51
CA ASN A 53 14.97 17.13 -9.45
C ASN A 53 14.11 16.16 -8.64
N ASP A 54 14.59 15.83 -7.44
CA ASP A 54 13.92 14.91 -6.52
C ASP A 54 12.53 15.40 -6.07
N SER A 55 12.26 16.71 -6.05
CA SER A 55 10.92 17.22 -5.71
C SER A 55 9.89 16.84 -6.76
N ILE A 56 10.30 16.78 -8.04
CA ILE A 56 9.43 16.36 -9.14
C ILE A 56 9.18 14.86 -9.06
N LEU A 57 10.20 14.06 -8.73
CA LEU A 57 10.03 12.62 -8.55
C LEU A 57 9.09 12.28 -7.38
N ARG A 58 9.21 13.00 -6.26
CA ARG A 58 8.28 12.87 -5.12
C ARG A 58 6.85 13.29 -5.51
N ALA A 59 6.71 14.38 -6.27
CA ALA A 59 5.41 14.82 -6.77
C ALA A 59 4.76 13.79 -7.70
N GLU A 60 5.53 13.16 -8.60
CA GLU A 60 5.04 12.10 -9.49
C GLU A 60 4.52 10.89 -8.72
N ILE A 61 5.25 10.44 -7.69
CA ILE A 61 4.82 9.34 -6.82
C ILE A 61 3.50 9.70 -6.11
N ARG A 62 3.41 10.91 -5.54
CA ARG A 62 2.20 11.38 -4.86
C ARG A 62 1.02 11.55 -5.80
N ASP A 63 1.22 12.11 -7.00
CA ASP A 63 0.14 12.33 -7.96
C ASP A 63 -0.46 11.00 -8.42
N ARG A 64 0.38 10.02 -8.73
CA ARG A 64 -0.08 8.67 -9.10
C ARG A 64 -0.83 7.99 -7.96
N THR A 65 -0.33 8.12 -6.74
CA THR A 65 -0.93 7.51 -5.55
C THR A 65 -2.10 8.30 -4.95
N SER A 66 -2.39 9.51 -5.45
CA SER A 66 -3.48 10.37 -4.97
C SER A 66 -4.87 9.81 -5.23
N ARG A 67 -4.99 8.87 -6.16
CA ARG A 67 -6.27 8.21 -6.53
C ARG A 67 -6.35 6.75 -6.07
N MET A 68 -5.32 6.26 -5.37
CA MET A 68 -5.16 4.86 -4.97
C MET A 68 -5.52 4.69 -3.50
N GLY A 69 -6.40 3.74 -3.20
CA GLY A 69 -6.86 3.50 -1.83
C GLY A 69 -7.54 4.73 -1.18
N THR A 70 -7.58 4.71 0.15
CA THR A 70 -8.08 5.82 0.97
C THR A 70 -7.22 5.98 2.22
N HIS A 71 -7.15 7.18 2.78
CA HIS A 71 -6.51 7.43 4.06
C HIS A 71 -7.37 8.36 4.91
N VAL A 72 -7.05 8.46 6.20
CA VAL A 72 -7.75 9.35 7.13
C VAL A 72 -6.97 10.65 7.24
N GLU A 73 -7.65 11.76 6.98
CA GLU A 73 -7.14 13.11 7.26
C GLU A 73 -7.94 13.73 8.40
N THR A 74 -7.27 14.53 9.23
CA THR A 74 -7.92 15.39 10.22
C THR A 74 -8.15 16.76 9.60
N ASP A 75 -9.40 17.22 9.58
CA ASP A 75 -9.73 18.56 9.09
C ASP A 75 -9.30 19.67 10.08
N SER A 76 -9.43 20.92 9.65
CA SER A 76 -9.11 22.10 10.46
C SER A 76 -9.98 22.28 11.71
N TRP A 77 -11.06 21.51 11.82
CA TRP A 77 -11.98 21.50 12.97
C TRP A 77 -11.78 20.27 13.87
N GLY A 78 -10.78 19.43 13.57
CA GLY A 78 -10.43 18.24 14.34
C GLY A 78 -11.26 16.99 14.01
N SER A 79 -12.06 17.01 12.94
CA SER A 79 -12.84 15.84 12.50
C SER A 79 -12.02 14.96 11.56
N GLU A 80 -12.06 13.66 11.79
CA GLU A 80 -11.47 12.66 10.89
C GLU A 80 -12.37 12.43 9.67
N ARG A 81 -11.79 12.49 8.47
CA ARG A 81 -12.47 12.16 7.21
C ARG A 81 -11.65 11.16 6.41
N VAL A 82 -12.34 10.24 5.76
CA VAL A 82 -11.73 9.32 4.80
C VAL A 82 -11.65 10.00 3.44
N VAL A 83 -10.44 10.19 2.93
CA VAL A 83 -10.17 10.81 1.62
C VAL A 83 -9.52 9.81 0.67
N PRO A 84 -9.70 9.97 -0.65
CA PRO A 84 -9.03 9.13 -1.63
C PRO A 84 -7.51 9.36 -1.62
N GLY A 85 -6.78 8.33 -2.01
CA GLY A 85 -5.32 8.37 -2.06
C GLY A 85 -4.66 7.72 -0.86
N LEU A 86 -3.36 7.43 -0.99
CA LEU A 86 -2.59 6.79 0.06
C LEU A 86 -2.11 7.77 1.15
N GLY A 87 -2.17 9.08 0.89
CA GLY A 87 -1.73 10.11 1.84
C GLY A 87 -0.22 10.13 2.05
N LEU A 88 0.56 9.74 1.03
CA LEU A 88 2.01 9.65 1.15
C LEU A 88 2.63 11.03 1.45
N THR A 89 3.42 11.09 2.50
CA THR A 89 4.16 12.28 2.91
C THR A 89 5.58 12.27 2.33
N ASP A 90 6.24 13.43 2.30
CA ASP A 90 7.58 13.51 1.71
C ASP A 90 8.61 12.70 2.52
N ASP A 91 8.47 12.60 3.84
CA ASP A 91 9.35 11.79 4.70
C ASP A 91 9.23 10.27 4.44
N GLN A 92 8.10 9.81 3.91
CA GLN A 92 7.90 8.42 3.52
C GLN A 92 8.60 8.06 2.20
N ILE A 93 9.04 9.06 1.43
CA ILE A 93 9.71 8.88 0.14
C ILE A 93 11.20 9.17 0.31
N THR A 94 12.04 8.18 0.04
CA THR A 94 13.50 8.31 0.09
C THR A 94 14.06 8.16 -1.33
N ILE A 95 14.90 9.11 -1.73
CA ILE A 95 15.60 9.10 -3.03
C ILE A 95 17.08 9.23 -2.75
N GLU A 96 17.83 8.19 -3.10
CA GLU A 96 19.27 8.11 -2.91
C GLU A 96 19.93 8.02 -4.29
N ARG A 97 20.85 8.95 -4.57
CA ARG A 97 21.63 8.97 -5.81
C ARG A 97 23.08 8.68 -5.48
N SER A 98 23.66 7.70 -6.16
CA SER A 98 25.08 7.41 -6.02
C SER A 98 25.90 8.54 -6.64
N ARG A 99 26.99 8.92 -5.97
CA ARG A 99 27.96 9.91 -6.49
C ARG A 99 29.03 9.29 -7.39
N ILE A 100 29.10 7.96 -7.41
CA ILE A 100 30.16 7.18 -8.07
C ILE A 100 29.60 6.43 -9.27
N THR A 101 28.34 5.99 -9.19
CA THR A 101 27.63 5.26 -10.23
C THR A 101 26.36 6.03 -10.61
N ASP A 102 25.85 5.84 -11.82
CA ASP A 102 24.56 6.40 -12.25
C ASP A 102 23.35 5.70 -11.58
N ASN A 103 23.56 5.03 -10.45
CA ASN A 103 22.51 4.33 -9.72
C ASN A 103 21.64 5.33 -8.96
N VAL A 104 20.33 5.13 -9.09
CA VAL A 104 19.31 5.80 -8.31
C VAL A 104 18.49 4.74 -7.57
N LYS A 105 18.29 4.94 -6.28
CA LYS A 105 17.40 4.16 -5.44
C LYS A 105 16.23 5.05 -5.02
N ILE A 106 15.02 4.62 -5.33
CA ILE A 106 13.78 5.25 -4.89
C ILE A 106 13.04 4.26 -4.00
N GLU A 107 12.69 4.69 -2.81
CA GLU A 107 12.09 3.88 -1.77
C GLU A 107 10.90 4.62 -1.17
N VAL A 108 9.79 3.90 -0.98
CA VAL A 108 8.58 4.40 -0.32
C VAL A 108 8.24 3.44 0.81
N VAL A 109 8.18 3.96 2.04
CA VAL A 109 7.79 3.22 3.25
C VAL A 109 6.58 3.89 3.85
N TYR A 110 5.48 3.17 4.00
CA TYR A 110 4.22 3.74 4.47
C TYR A 110 3.42 2.71 5.25
N GLU A 111 2.50 3.19 6.07
CA GLU A 111 1.67 2.37 6.93
C GLU A 111 0.22 2.36 6.47
N ARG A 112 -0.45 1.22 6.64
CA ARG A 112 -1.88 1.06 6.34
C ARG A 112 -2.61 0.39 7.48
N ALA A 113 -3.64 1.06 7.97
CA ALA A 113 -4.55 0.50 8.96
C ALA A 113 -5.56 -0.44 8.29
N VAL A 114 -5.73 -1.62 8.87
CA VAL A 114 -6.69 -2.64 8.45
C VAL A 114 -7.58 -2.94 9.64
N GLU A 115 -8.86 -2.62 9.51
CA GLU A 115 -9.83 -2.98 10.53
C GLU A 115 -10.36 -4.39 10.28
N LEU A 116 -9.96 -5.31 11.16
CA LEU A 116 -10.53 -6.65 11.24
C LEU A 116 -11.61 -6.64 12.33
N SER A 117 -12.85 -6.35 11.93
CA SER A 117 -14.01 -6.21 12.84
C SER A 117 -14.25 -7.44 13.73
N LEU A 118 -13.84 -8.64 13.30
CA LEU A 118 -13.87 -9.86 14.12
C LEU A 118 -13.13 -9.71 15.46
N PHE A 119 -12.14 -8.81 15.55
CA PHE A 119 -11.32 -8.63 16.75
C PHE A 119 -11.42 -7.22 17.36
N ASN A 120 -12.22 -6.29 16.81
CA ASN A 120 -12.23 -4.86 17.17
C ASN A 120 -10.82 -4.27 17.31
N ARG A 121 -9.87 -4.76 16.49
CA ARG A 121 -8.48 -4.36 16.51
C ARG A 121 -8.13 -3.81 15.14
N VAL A 122 -7.54 -2.63 15.15
CA VAL A 122 -6.86 -2.06 13.99
C VAL A 122 -5.49 -2.72 13.91
N HIS A 123 -5.15 -3.27 12.75
CA HIS A 123 -3.82 -3.79 12.45
C HIS A 123 -3.15 -2.85 11.49
N VAL A 124 -2.00 -2.31 11.89
CA VAL A 124 -1.17 -1.48 11.04
C VAL A 124 -0.20 -2.38 10.30
N VAL A 125 -0.20 -2.30 8.98
CA VAL A 125 0.70 -3.02 8.09
C VAL A 125 1.67 -2.02 7.49
N GLU A 126 2.96 -2.21 7.76
CA GLU A 126 4.03 -1.47 7.09
C GLU A 126 4.25 -2.08 5.69
N LEU A 127 4.23 -1.22 4.68
CA LEU A 127 4.43 -1.58 3.28
C LEU A 127 5.64 -0.82 2.74
N ARG A 128 6.38 -1.51 1.88
CA ARG A 128 7.64 -1.02 1.32
C ARG A 128 7.71 -1.30 -0.18
N ALA A 129 8.00 -0.26 -0.95
CA ALA A 129 8.26 -0.33 -2.38
C ALA A 129 9.64 0.26 -2.67
N ILE A 130 10.47 -0.46 -3.42
CA ILE A 130 11.84 -0.04 -3.72
C ILE A 130 12.13 -0.34 -5.18
N LYS A 131 12.77 0.61 -5.86
CA LYS A 131 13.44 0.39 -7.14
C LYS A 131 14.86 0.95 -7.07
N GLU A 132 15.83 0.13 -7.43
CA GLU A 132 17.24 0.50 -7.50
C GLU A 132 17.83 0.07 -8.85
N GLY A 133 18.68 0.92 -9.41
CA GLY A 133 19.45 0.62 -10.61
C GLY A 133 19.78 1.86 -11.41
N ILE A 134 20.38 1.65 -12.59
CA ILE A 134 20.65 2.73 -13.55
C ILE A 134 19.35 3.03 -14.29
N PRO A 135 18.83 4.27 -14.23
CA PRO A 135 17.62 4.64 -14.92
C PRO A 135 17.87 4.72 -16.44
N PRO A 136 16.85 4.43 -17.28
CA PRO A 136 16.92 4.66 -18.72
C PRO A 136 17.12 6.15 -19.02
N GLN A 137 17.95 6.44 -20.04
CA GLN A 137 18.24 7.81 -20.50
C GLN A 137 17.20 8.34 -21.49
#